data_AF-A0A842QM24-F1
#
_entry.id   AF-A0A842QM24-F1
#
_cell.length_a   1.000
_cell.length_b   1.000
_cell.length_c   1.000
_cell.angle_alpha   90.00
_cell.angle_beta   90.00
_cell.angle_gamma   90.00
#
_symmetry.space_group_name_H-M   'P 1'
#
loop_
_entity.id
_entity.type
_entity.pdbx_description
1 polymer ?
#
loop_
_entity_poly.entity_id
_entity_poly.type
_entity_poly.pdbx_seq_one_letter_code
_entity_poly.pdbx_strand_id
1 'polypeptide(L)'
;MKIKQVFDKIRGEIALLAGLFIISIISLKFIFFKEDFITIIRLVFSFFFVFIIPGFAAMLYWKNKLNFSERLVIGTGLSAALTGIASYYIGIIGLDIKYHGYLIPSAVIIAGFAIYYKKFIS
;
A
#
# COMPACT_ATOMS: atom_id res chain seq x y z
N MET A 1 -14.26 3.82 -21.30
CA MET A 1 -14.38 5.22 -20.86
C MET A 1 -14.37 5.39 -19.33
N LYS A 2 -15.08 4.56 -18.54
CA LYS A 2 -15.17 4.70 -17.06
C LYS A 2 -13.85 4.48 -16.28
N ILE A 3 -12.97 3.58 -16.73
CA ILE A 3 -11.67 3.32 -16.07
C ILE A 3 -10.74 4.52 -16.09
N LYS A 4 -10.70 5.27 -17.21
CA LYS A 4 -9.88 6.48 -17.32
C LYS A 4 -10.31 7.53 -16.29
N GLN A 5 -11.61 7.73 -16.12
CA GLN A 5 -12.15 8.67 -15.12
C GLN A 5 -11.80 8.28 -13.67
N VAL A 6 -11.85 6.99 -13.36
CA VAL A 6 -11.42 6.47 -12.05
C VAL A 6 -9.94 6.76 -11.82
N PHE A 7 -9.10 6.49 -12.83
CA PHE A 7 -7.67 6.73 -12.79
C PHE A 7 -7.33 8.22 -12.65
N ASP A 8 -8.01 9.09 -13.41
CA ASP A 8 -7.79 10.54 -13.36
C ASP A 8 -8.09 11.11 -11.96
N LYS A 9 -9.10 10.57 -11.25
CA LYS A 9 -9.42 10.97 -9.87
C LYS A 9 -8.39 10.54 -8.82
N ILE A 10 -7.59 9.51 -9.09
CA ILE A 10 -6.56 9.02 -8.16
C ILE A 10 -5.14 9.41 -8.59
N ARG A 11 -4.94 9.87 -9.83
CA ARG A 11 -3.63 10.19 -10.39
C ARG A 11 -2.84 11.19 -9.53
N GLY A 12 -3.51 12.22 -9.01
CA GLY A 12 -2.87 13.19 -8.11
C GLY A 12 -2.35 12.55 -6.81
N GLU A 13 -3.08 11.59 -6.25
CA GLU A 13 -2.68 10.89 -5.04
C GLU A 13 -1.59 9.85 -5.29
N ILE A 14 -1.58 9.23 -6.48
CA ILE A 14 -0.47 8.37 -6.92
C ILE A 14 0.82 9.20 -7.00
N ALA A 15 0.76 10.43 -7.52
CA ALA A 15 1.91 11.32 -7.54
C ALA A 15 2.39 11.69 -6.13
N LEU A 16 1.47 11.93 -5.18
CA LEU A 16 1.82 12.16 -3.77
C LEU A 16 2.47 10.92 -3.12
N LEU A 17 1.95 9.72 -3.38
CA LEU A 17 2.56 8.47 -2.91
C LEU A 17 3.96 8.27 -3.50
N ALA A 18 4.15 8.56 -4.79
CA ALA A 18 5.45 8.48 -5.44
C ALA A 18 6.44 9.51 -4.86
N GLY A 19 5.98 10.73 -4.58
CA GLY A 19 6.76 11.74 -3.87
C GLY A 19 7.17 11.27 -2.48
N LEU A 20 6.23 10.70 -1.71
CA LEU A 20 6.51 10.14 -0.38
C LEU A 20 7.52 8.99 -0.45
N PHE A 21 7.45 8.15 -1.49
CA PHE A 21 8.41 7.08 -1.73
C PHE A 21 9.83 7.61 -1.93
N ILE A 22 9.99 8.63 -2.78
CA ILE A 22 11.29 9.28 -3.04
C ILE A 22 11.82 9.94 -1.76
N ILE A 23 10.97 10.68 -1.04
CA ILE A 23 11.35 11.31 0.23
C ILE A 23 11.82 10.25 1.21
N SER A 24 11.13 9.11 1.31
CA SER A 24 11.50 8.01 2.19
C SER A 24 12.87 7.42 1.83
N ILE A 25 13.19 7.24 0.54
CA ILE A 25 14.52 6.80 0.09
C ILE A 25 15.59 7.79 0.54
N ILE A 26 15.38 9.08 0.30
CA ILE A 26 16.35 10.12 0.66
C ILE A 26 16.55 10.14 2.17
N SER A 27 15.47 10.19 2.95
CA SER A 27 15.51 10.18 4.42
C SER A 27 16.23 8.95 4.96
N LEU A 28 15.91 7.75 4.47
CA LEU A 28 16.59 6.53 4.91
C LEU A 28 18.05 6.48 4.46
N LYS A 29 18.41 7.05 3.30
CA LYS A 29 19.81 7.14 2.89
C LYS A 29 20.63 8.06 3.80
N PHE A 30 20.04 9.14 4.31
CA PHE A 30 20.70 9.97 5.32
C PHE A 30 20.88 9.24 6.65
N ILE A 31 19.86 8.51 7.11
CA ILE A 31 19.92 7.76 8.38
C ILE A 31 20.91 6.59 8.27
N PHE A 32 20.80 5.80 7.20
CA PHE A 32 21.62 4.62 6.92
C PHE A 32 22.72 4.95 5.90
N PHE A 33 23.53 5.98 6.19
CA PHE A 33 24.51 6.50 5.22
C PHE A 33 25.53 5.46 4.75
N LYS A 34 25.88 4.50 5.61
CA LYS A 34 26.83 3.40 5.34
C LYS A 34 26.27 2.31 4.43
N GLU A 35 24.93 2.16 4.37
CA GLU A 35 24.29 1.12 3.57
C GLU A 35 24.31 1.48 2.08
N ASP A 36 24.40 0.46 1.23
CA ASP A 36 24.33 0.67 -0.21
C ASP A 36 22.93 1.14 -0.65
N PHE A 37 22.89 1.83 -1.79
CA PHE A 37 21.66 2.43 -2.29
C PHE A 37 20.58 1.39 -2.64
N ILE A 38 20.98 0.19 -3.09
CA ILE A 38 20.06 -0.88 -3.48
C ILE A 38 19.36 -1.44 -2.22
N THR A 39 20.09 -1.60 -1.12
CA THR A 39 19.54 -2.03 0.16
C THR A 39 18.48 -1.06 0.68
N ILE A 40 18.73 0.25 0.59
CA ILE A 40 17.74 1.27 0.99
C ILE A 40 16.51 1.26 0.10
N ILE A 41 16.67 1.21 -1.22
CA ILE A 41 15.53 1.12 -2.14
C ILE A 41 14.69 -0.11 -1.83
N ARG A 42 15.33 -1.27 -1.62
CA ARG A 42 14.65 -2.53 -1.30
C ARG A 42 13.88 -2.44 0.00
N LEU A 43 14.45 -1.80 1.02
CA LEU A 43 13.79 -1.58 2.30
C LEU A 43 12.55 -0.69 2.15
N VAL A 44 12.69 0.47 1.50
CA VAL A 44 11.57 1.39 1.27
C VAL A 44 10.50 0.72 0.40
N PHE A 45 10.89 0.04 -0.67
CA PHE A 45 9.97 -0.72 -1.52
C PHE A 45 9.20 -1.77 -0.74
N SER A 46 9.88 -2.56 0.08
CA SER A 46 9.24 -3.59 0.91
C SER A 46 8.23 -2.96 1.88
N PHE A 47 8.61 -1.85 2.53
CA PHE A 47 7.72 -1.15 3.45
C PHE A 47 6.48 -0.58 2.76
N PHE A 48 6.67 0.08 1.61
CA PHE A 48 5.56 0.62 0.82
C PHE A 48 4.64 -0.48 0.30
N PHE A 49 5.22 -1.55 -0.23
CA PHE A 49 4.49 -2.64 -0.83
C PHE A 49 3.67 -3.42 0.20
N VAL A 50 4.20 -3.69 1.39
CA VAL A 50 3.51 -4.49 2.41
C VAL A 50 2.51 -3.66 3.22
N PHE A 51 2.81 -2.39 3.49
CA PHE A 51 2.01 -1.59 4.43
C PHE A 51 1.27 -0.43 3.76
N ILE A 52 2.00 0.45 3.08
CA ILE A 52 1.43 1.75 2.66
C ILE A 52 0.45 1.59 1.50
N ILE A 53 0.88 0.94 0.41
CA ILE A 53 0.09 0.81 -0.82
C ILE A 53 -1.20 0.00 -0.59
N PRO A 54 -1.15 -1.24 -0.06
CA PRO A 54 -2.37 -2.00 0.26
C PRO A 54 -3.30 -1.26 1.23
N GLY A 55 -2.75 -0.64 2.26
CA GLY A 55 -3.51 0.15 3.22
C GLY A 55 -4.24 1.32 2.57
N PHE A 56 -3.52 2.10 1.76
CA PHE A 56 -4.10 3.22 1.03
C PHE A 56 -5.15 2.76 0.01
N ALA A 57 -4.91 1.65 -0.69
CA ALA A 57 -5.86 1.07 -1.64
C ALA A 57 -7.17 0.64 -0.96
N ALA A 58 -7.09 0.01 0.21
CA ALA A 58 -8.27 -0.34 1.00
C ALA A 58 -9.08 0.90 1.42
N MET A 59 -8.38 2.01 1.73
CA MET A 59 -9.02 3.26 2.14
C MET A 59 -9.65 4.05 0.97
N LEU A 60 -9.44 3.67 -0.30
CA LEU A 60 -10.06 4.33 -1.46
C LEU A 60 -11.59 4.33 -1.36
N TYR A 61 -12.19 3.34 -0.72
CA TYR A 61 -13.64 3.31 -0.49
C TYR A 61 -14.14 4.55 0.26
N TRP A 62 -13.32 5.09 1.18
CA TRP A 62 -13.60 6.30 1.97
C TRP A 62 -12.95 7.56 1.40
N LYS A 63 -12.55 7.57 0.12
CA LYS A 63 -11.88 8.72 -0.52
C LYS A 63 -12.65 10.05 -0.37
N ASN A 64 -13.98 10.00 -0.42
CA ASN A 64 -14.82 11.19 -0.32
C ASN A 64 -15.05 11.67 1.13
N LYS A 65 -14.63 10.89 2.14
CA LYS A 65 -14.86 11.21 3.56
C LYS A 65 -13.58 11.55 4.32
N LEU A 66 -12.45 11.00 3.90
CA LEU A 66 -11.16 11.16 4.55
C LEU A 66 -10.18 11.81 3.57
N ASN A 67 -9.31 12.68 4.06
CA ASN A 67 -8.27 13.30 3.26
C ASN A 67 -7.10 12.32 2.99
N PHE A 68 -6.13 12.72 2.18
CA PHE A 68 -4.99 11.87 1.81
C PHE A 68 -4.20 11.40 3.04
N SER A 69 -3.84 12.31 3.95
CA SER A 69 -3.00 12.01 5.12
C SER A 69 -3.69 11.08 6.11
N GLU A 70 -4.99 11.27 6.36
CA GLU A 70 -5.80 10.38 7.20
C GLU A 70 -5.84 8.97 6.62
N ARG A 71 -6.10 8.85 5.31
CA ARG A 71 -6.12 7.54 4.65
C ARG A 71 -4.74 6.89 4.61
N LEU A 72 -3.68 7.67 4.51
CA LEU A 72 -2.31 7.17 4.56
C LEU A 72 -1.99 6.57 5.94
N VAL A 73 -2.25 7.31 7.01
CA VAL A 73 -1.94 6.87 8.39
C VAL A 73 -2.84 5.70 8.80
N ILE A 74 -4.16 5.86 8.67
CA ILE A 74 -5.14 4.83 9.03
C ILE A 74 -4.95 3.60 8.13
N GLY A 75 -4.76 3.81 6.83
CA GLY A 75 -4.54 2.73 5.86
C GLY A 75 -3.29 1.93 6.17
N THR A 76 -2.17 2.59 6.49
CA THR A 76 -0.91 1.90 6.85
C THR A 76 -1.12 1.01 8.07
N GLY A 77 -1.77 1.53 9.12
CA GLY A 77 -2.12 0.75 10.31
C GLY A 77 -3.05 -0.42 10.00
N LEU A 78 -4.08 -0.19 9.17
CA LEU A 78 -5.00 -1.23 8.72
C LEU A 78 -4.26 -2.34 7.94
N SER A 79 -3.35 -1.97 7.04
CA SER A 79 -2.59 -2.97 6.28
C SER A 79 -1.66 -3.78 7.17
N ALA A 80 -1.02 -3.16 8.15
CA ALA A 80 -0.21 -3.87 9.13
C ALA A 80 -1.04 -4.89 9.92
N ALA A 81 -2.23 -4.49 10.39
CA ALA A 81 -3.17 -5.39 11.07
C ALA A 81 -3.64 -6.53 10.16
N LEU A 82 -4.07 -6.22 8.94
CA LEU A 82 -4.51 -7.22 7.96
C LEU A 82 -3.38 -8.19 7.61
N THR A 83 -2.17 -7.69 7.37
CA THR A 83 -1.01 -8.52 7.06
C THR A 83 -0.65 -9.43 8.22
N GLY A 84 -0.63 -8.92 9.45
CA GLY A 84 -0.33 -9.73 10.64
C GLY A 84 -1.37 -10.84 10.87
N ILE A 85 -2.66 -10.48 10.83
CA ILE A 85 -3.75 -11.44 11.02
C ILE A 85 -3.76 -12.48 9.90
N ALA A 86 -3.70 -12.05 8.64
CA ALA A 86 -3.72 -12.97 7.50
C ALA A 86 -2.51 -13.89 7.48
N SER A 87 -1.30 -13.38 7.78
CA SER A 87 -0.09 -14.20 7.85
C SER A 87 -0.19 -15.30 8.90
N TYR A 88 -0.78 -15.00 10.07
CA TYR A 88 -1.02 -15.98 11.12
C TYR A 88 -1.92 -17.13 10.64
N TYR A 89 -3.09 -16.82 10.07
CA TYR A 89 -4.03 -17.85 9.62
C TYR A 89 -3.53 -18.62 8.40
N ILE A 90 -2.89 -17.94 7.44
CA ILE A 90 -2.30 -18.59 6.27
C ILE A 90 -1.16 -19.52 6.69
N GLY A 91 -0.38 -19.13 7.70
CA GLY A 91 0.64 -19.99 8.30
C GLY A 91 0.06 -21.26 8.92
N ILE A 92 -1.09 -21.17 9.62
CA ILE A 92 -1.79 -22.35 10.18
C ILE A 92 -2.24 -23.31 9.09
N ILE A 93 -2.66 -22.80 7.93
CA ILE A 93 -3.11 -23.61 6.78
C ILE A 93 -1.91 -24.29 6.06
N GLY A 94 -0.67 -24.06 6.52
CA GLY A 94 0.53 -24.71 6.02
C GLY A 94 1.14 -24.05 4.79
N LEU A 95 0.69 -22.83 4.43
CA LEU A 95 1.24 -22.10 3.31
C LEU A 95 2.49 -21.34 3.76
N ASP A 96 3.59 -21.54 3.01
CA ASP A 96 4.92 -21.04 3.36
C ASP A 96 4.94 -19.51 3.53
N ILE A 97 5.53 -19.06 4.64
CA ILE A 97 5.65 -17.65 5.05
C ILE A 97 6.30 -16.80 3.95
N LYS A 98 7.19 -17.38 3.13
CA LYS A 98 7.84 -16.67 2.03
C LYS A 98 6.86 -16.03 1.03
N TYR A 99 5.66 -16.59 0.90
CA TYR A 99 4.64 -16.08 -0.01
C TYR A 99 3.73 -15.03 0.63
N HIS A 100 3.68 -14.93 1.96
CA HIS A 100 2.75 -14.05 2.68
C HIS A 100 3.00 -12.58 2.33
N GLY A 101 4.30 -12.20 2.23
CA GLY A 101 4.73 -10.85 1.89
C GLY A 101 4.34 -10.39 0.48
N TYR A 102 3.91 -11.30 -0.40
CA TYR A 102 3.45 -10.97 -1.75
C TYR A 102 1.95 -11.18 -1.93
N LEU A 103 1.42 -12.30 -1.45
CA LEU A 103 0.02 -12.69 -1.63
C LEU A 103 -0.91 -11.72 -0.90
N ILE A 104 -0.64 -11.42 0.37
CA ILE A 104 -1.55 -10.62 1.19
C ILE A 104 -1.61 -9.17 0.69
N PRO A 105 -0.49 -8.46 0.49
CA PRO A 105 -0.55 -7.09 -0.02
C PRO A 105 -1.26 -7.00 -1.39
N SER A 106 -0.94 -7.93 -2.29
CA SER A 106 -1.53 -7.95 -3.63
C SER A 106 -3.03 -8.19 -3.58
N ALA A 107 -3.50 -9.12 -2.75
CA ALA A 107 -4.93 -9.38 -2.55
C ALA A 107 -5.66 -8.14 -2.01
N VAL A 108 -5.07 -7.44 -1.03
CA VAL A 108 -5.65 -6.22 -0.44
C VAL A 108 -5.70 -5.08 -1.46
N ILE A 109 -4.64 -4.88 -2.25
CA ILE A 109 -4.61 -3.87 -3.33
C ILE A 109 -5.73 -4.15 -4.32
N ILE A 110 -5.82 -5.38 -4.84
CA ILE A 110 -6.83 -5.77 -5.83
C ILE A 110 -8.24 -5.59 -5.26
N ALA A 111 -8.49 -6.04 -4.04
CA ALA A 111 -9.78 -5.91 -3.39
C ALA A 111 -10.19 -4.44 -3.18
N GLY A 112 -9.26 -3.60 -2.68
CA GLY A 112 -9.50 -2.17 -2.48
C GLY A 112 -9.87 -1.44 -3.77
N PHE A 113 -9.12 -1.70 -4.85
CA PHE A 113 -9.43 -1.15 -6.17
C PHE A 113 -10.75 -1.68 -6.73
N ALA A 114 -11.02 -2.98 -6.62
CA ALA A 114 -12.26 -3.59 -7.12
C ALA A 114 -13.50 -3.02 -6.41
N ILE A 115 -13.45 -2.86 -5.10
CA ILE A 115 -14.52 -2.26 -4.28
C ILE A 115 -14.75 -0.80 -4.68
N TYR A 116 -13.67 -0.02 -4.82
CA TYR A 116 -13.77 1.38 -5.23
C TYR A 116 -14.35 1.52 -6.64
N TYR A 117 -13.91 0.66 -7.57
CA TYR A 117 -14.42 0.65 -8.95
C TYR A 117 -15.92 0.33 -9.01
N LYS A 118 -16.37 -0.70 -8.28
CA LYS A 118 -17.78 -1.07 -8.18
C LYS A 118 -18.64 0.09 -7.64
N LYS A 119 -18.17 0.76 -6.59
CA LYS A 119 -18.83 1.94 -6.01
C LYS A 119 -18.90 3.13 -6.96
N PHE A 120 -17.90 3.29 -7.84
CA PHE A 120 -17.87 4.40 -8.79
C PHE A 120 -18.83 4.21 -9.97
N ILE A 121 -19.11 2.97 -10.35
CA ILE A 121 -19.99 2.65 -11.47
C ILE A 121 -21.46 2.54 -11.06
N SER A 122 -21.71 2.08 -9.83
CA SER A 122 -23.03 2.04 -9.22
C SER A 122 -23.54 3.43 -8.89
#